data_AF-A0A969VRH0-F1
#
_entry.id   AF-A0A969VRH0-F1
#
_cell.length_a   1.000
_cell.length_b   1.000
_cell.length_c   1.000
_cell.angle_alpha   90.00
_cell.angle_beta   90.00
_cell.angle_gamma   90.00
#
_symmetry.space_group_name_H-M   'P 1'
#
loop_
_entity.id
_entity.type
_entity.pdbx_description
1 polymer ?
#
loop_
_entity_poly.entity_id
_entity_poly.type
_entity_poly.pdbx_seq_one_letter_code
_entity_poly.pdbx_strand_id
1 'polypeptide(L)'
;MFSPTVPNHVKTAGQQLVAIGFCVSLICPVIGYFFLLKKENTSPLYGNAKFASLKNIKNSDSVSIDPQNTKGIVVGKYKGKLVKYTKPDFVSLGAGTRSGKGASIVIPNLLEWQDSLIVLDIKQECFNITSK
;
A
#
# COMPACT_ATOMS: atom_id res chain seq x y z
N MET A 1 -60.79 11.85 -1.70
CA MET A 1 -61.79 12.91 -1.41
C MET A 1 -61.81 13.10 0.11
N PHE A 2 -61.19 14.16 0.62
CA PHE A 2 -61.01 14.34 2.07
C PHE A 2 -62.28 14.90 2.72
N SER A 3 -62.64 14.39 3.91
CA SER A 3 -63.81 14.84 4.68
C SER A 3 -63.80 16.37 4.91
N PRO A 4 -64.94 17.06 4.82
CA PRO A 4 -65.02 18.52 4.91
C PRO A 4 -64.60 19.10 6.28
N THR A 5 -64.42 18.28 7.31
CA THR A 5 -64.07 18.71 8.68
C THR A 5 -62.57 18.84 8.95
N VAL A 6 -61.70 18.41 8.03
CA VAL A 6 -60.24 18.42 8.26
C VAL A 6 -59.67 19.82 7.97
N PRO A 7 -58.92 20.43 8.92
CA PRO A 7 -58.31 21.74 8.75
C PRO A 7 -57.39 21.82 7.52
N ASN A 8 -57.42 22.95 6.81
CA ASN A 8 -56.67 23.11 5.55
C ASN A 8 -55.16 22.90 5.72
N HIS A 9 -54.57 23.28 6.85
CA HIS A 9 -53.14 23.07 7.12
C HIS A 9 -52.75 21.58 7.14
N VAL A 10 -53.64 20.70 7.60
CA VAL A 10 -53.41 19.24 7.61
C VAL A 10 -53.47 18.66 6.19
N LYS A 11 -54.39 19.17 5.36
CA LYS A 11 -54.53 18.77 3.95
C LYS A 11 -53.31 19.17 3.13
N THR A 12 -52.82 20.41 3.29
CA THR A 12 -51.64 20.91 2.58
C THR A 12 -50.36 20.19 3.02
N ALA A 13 -50.19 19.95 4.32
CA ALA A 13 -49.06 19.18 4.83
C ALA A 13 -49.05 17.74 4.29
N GLY A 14 -50.22 17.09 4.21
CA GLY A 14 -50.36 15.76 3.60
C GLY A 14 -49.97 15.73 2.12
N GLN A 15 -50.41 16.73 1.34
CA GLN A 15 -50.03 16.85 -0.07
C GLN A 15 -48.53 17.11 -0.26
N GLN A 16 -47.91 17.92 0.61
CA GLN A 16 -46.47 18.17 0.59
C GLN A 16 -45.65 16.90 0.89
N LEU A 17 -46.07 16.11 1.88
CA LEU A 17 -45.39 14.86 2.23
C LEU A 17 -45.45 13.82 1.10
N VAL A 18 -46.61 13.69 0.43
CA VAL A 18 -46.76 12.80 -0.73
C VAL A 18 -45.89 13.26 -1.89
N ALA A 19 -45.85 14.58 -2.17
CA ALA A 19 -45.02 15.14 -3.23
C ALA A 19 -43.51 14.92 -2.96
N ILE A 20 -43.06 15.13 -1.72
CA ILE A 20 -41.67 14.88 -1.32
C ILE A 20 -41.33 13.41 -1.46
N GLY A 21 -42.20 12.51 -0.97
CA GLY A 21 -42.00 11.06 -1.08
C GLY A 21 -41.88 10.59 -2.53
N PHE A 22 -42.71 11.13 -3.42
CA PHE A 22 -42.66 10.83 -4.85
C PHE A 22 -41.36 11.34 -5.49
N CYS A 23 -40.95 12.58 -5.20
CA CYS A 23 -39.70 13.14 -5.68
C CYS A 23 -38.49 12.32 -5.19
N VAL A 24 -38.44 11.95 -3.91
CA VAL A 24 -37.35 11.14 -3.34
C VAL A 24 -37.32 9.75 -3.99
N SER A 25 -38.47 9.12 -4.19
CA SER A 25 -38.56 7.80 -4.83
C SER A 25 -38.09 7.79 -6.27
N LEU A 26 -38.18 8.91 -7.00
CA LEU A 26 -37.68 9.01 -8.36
C LEU A 26 -36.19 9.41 -8.41
N ILE A 27 -35.77 10.32 -7.52
CA ILE A 27 -34.41 10.88 -7.53
C ILE A 27 -33.39 9.91 -6.94
N CYS A 28 -33.72 9.24 -5.83
CA CYS A 28 -32.81 8.32 -5.14
C CYS A 28 -32.27 7.18 -6.03
N PRO A 29 -33.11 6.43 -6.79
CA PRO A 29 -32.59 5.36 -7.65
C PRO A 29 -31.79 5.90 -8.84
N VAL A 30 -32.13 7.08 -9.39
CA VAL A 30 -31.36 7.69 -10.49
C VAL A 30 -29.96 8.08 -10.02
N ILE A 31 -29.85 8.66 -8.81
CA ILE A 31 -28.56 8.97 -8.19
C ILE A 31 -27.78 7.67 -7.92
N GLY A 32 -28.42 6.66 -7.32
CA GLY A 32 -27.79 5.37 -7.04
C GLY A 32 -27.28 4.68 -8.32
N TYR A 33 -28.06 4.72 -9.39
CA TYR A 33 -27.68 4.19 -10.70
C TYR A 33 -26.46 4.93 -11.28
N PHE A 34 -26.40 6.25 -11.16
CA PHE A 34 -25.26 7.04 -11.61
C PHE A 34 -23.97 6.71 -10.84
N PHE A 35 -24.05 6.45 -9.53
CA PHE A 35 -22.92 5.99 -8.73
C PHE A 35 -22.43 4.59 -9.13
N LEU A 36 -23.35 3.69 -9.48
CA LEU A 36 -23.00 2.35 -9.98
C LEU A 36 -22.31 2.42 -11.34
N LEU A 37 -22.79 3.27 -12.25
CA LEU A 37 -22.16 3.47 -13.56
C LEU A 37 -20.75 4.08 -13.45
N LYS A 38 -20.52 4.95 -12.47
CA LYS A 38 -19.20 5.54 -12.21
C LYS A 38 -18.22 4.61 -11.51
N LYS A 39 -18.69 3.45 -11.00
CA LYS A 39 -17.82 2.49 -10.33
C LYS A 39 -17.07 1.66 -11.37
N GLU A 40 -16.05 2.27 -11.98
CA GLU A 40 -15.08 1.52 -12.78
C GLU A 40 -14.22 0.65 -11.84
N ASN A 41 -14.40 -0.67 -11.92
CA ASN A 41 -13.48 -1.63 -11.32
C ASN A 41 -12.21 -1.67 -12.18
N THR A 42 -11.32 -0.71 -11.99
CA THR A 42 -9.98 -0.67 -12.61
C THR A 42 -9.00 -1.58 -11.88
N SER A 43 -9.44 -2.80 -11.52
CA SER A 43 -8.54 -3.83 -11.02
C SER A 43 -7.81 -4.44 -12.21
N PRO A 44 -6.48 -4.27 -12.33
CA PRO A 44 -5.75 -4.80 -13.48
C PRO A 44 -5.75 -6.33 -13.45
N LEU A 45 -6.04 -6.92 -14.61
CA LEU A 45 -6.21 -8.36 -14.81
C LEU A 45 -4.97 -9.20 -14.45
N TYR A 46 -3.78 -8.64 -14.62
CA TYR A 46 -2.49 -9.35 -14.45
C TYR A 46 -1.62 -8.75 -13.33
N GLY A 47 -2.22 -7.95 -12.45
CA GLY A 47 -1.51 -7.25 -11.38
C GLY A 47 -1.13 -5.82 -11.73
N ASN A 48 -0.87 -5.02 -10.68
CA ASN A 48 -0.52 -3.59 -10.78
C ASN A 48 0.90 -3.36 -10.28
N ALA A 49 1.90 -3.61 -11.12
CA ALA A 49 3.28 -3.33 -10.77
C ALA A 49 3.49 -1.82 -10.69
N LYS A 50 3.80 -1.31 -9.49
CA LYS A 50 4.11 0.10 -9.26
C LYS A 50 5.16 0.24 -8.18
N PHE A 51 5.88 1.35 -8.20
CA PHE A 51 6.81 1.67 -7.12
C PHE A 51 6.08 1.76 -5.78
N ALA A 52 6.74 1.22 -4.75
CA ALA A 52 6.19 1.19 -3.41
C ALA A 52 6.14 2.60 -2.81
N SER A 53 5.00 2.95 -2.23
CA SER A 53 4.88 4.11 -1.35
C SER A 53 5.28 3.74 0.09
N LEU A 54 5.48 4.74 0.95
CA LEU A 54 5.68 4.52 2.39
C LEU A 54 4.58 3.65 3.02
N LYS A 55 3.34 3.85 2.60
CA LYS A 55 2.20 3.08 3.10
C LYS A 55 2.31 1.61 2.67
N ASN A 56 2.73 1.36 1.44
CA ASN A 56 2.93 0.00 0.94
C ASN A 56 4.08 -0.71 1.69
N ILE A 57 5.17 0.00 1.99
CA ILE A 57 6.30 -0.55 2.75
C ILE A 57 5.85 -0.89 4.18
N LYS A 58 5.16 0.03 4.87
CA LYS A 58 4.68 -0.21 6.24
C LYS A 58 3.65 -1.33 6.35
N ASN A 59 2.85 -1.53 5.31
CA ASN A 59 1.84 -2.58 5.27
C ASN A 59 2.36 -3.87 4.63
N SER A 60 3.62 -3.92 4.22
CA SER A 60 4.23 -5.12 3.67
C SER A 60 4.57 -6.09 4.79
N ASP A 61 4.33 -7.37 4.56
CA ASP A 61 4.75 -8.46 5.43
C ASP A 61 6.20 -8.90 5.17
N SER A 62 6.78 -8.45 4.06
CA SER A 62 8.04 -8.94 3.54
C SER A 62 9.18 -7.93 3.66
N VAL A 63 8.84 -6.65 3.87
CA VAL A 63 9.80 -5.56 3.95
C VAL A 63 9.52 -4.71 5.19
N SER A 64 10.58 -4.35 5.91
CA SER A 64 10.55 -3.47 7.06
C SER A 64 11.38 -2.20 6.80
N ILE A 65 10.90 -1.07 7.31
CA ILE A 65 11.64 0.21 7.38
C ILE A 65 11.83 0.67 8.84
N ASP A 66 11.49 -0.20 9.79
CA ASP A 66 11.68 0.05 11.21
C ASP A 66 13.18 0.00 11.54
N PRO A 67 13.78 1.10 12.04
CA PRO A 67 15.18 1.10 12.47
C PRO A 67 15.49 0.12 13.59
N GLN A 68 14.49 -0.27 14.40
CA GLN A 68 14.67 -1.24 15.48
C GLN A 68 14.66 -2.69 14.98
N ASN A 69 14.22 -2.92 13.74
CA ASN A 69 14.24 -4.26 13.18
C ASN A 69 15.67 -4.62 12.79
N THR A 70 16.24 -5.55 13.53
CA THR A 70 17.60 -6.04 13.32
C THR A 70 17.67 -7.19 12.32
N LYS A 71 16.53 -7.80 11.98
CA LYS A 71 16.46 -8.98 11.11
C LYS A 71 16.31 -8.59 9.64
N GLY A 72 16.80 -9.48 8.78
CA GLY A 72 16.61 -9.39 7.34
C GLY A 72 17.73 -8.66 6.61
N ILE A 73 17.68 -8.75 5.29
CA ILE A 73 18.73 -8.27 4.38
C ILE A 73 18.41 -6.84 3.99
N VAL A 74 19.36 -5.93 4.13
CA VAL A 74 19.27 -4.56 3.61
C VAL A 74 19.19 -4.60 2.09
N VAL A 75 18.05 -4.17 1.55
CA VAL A 75 17.79 -4.10 0.09
C VAL A 75 17.86 -2.68 -0.44
N GLY A 76 17.91 -1.68 0.43
CA GLY A 76 18.05 -0.28 0.02
C GLY A 76 17.80 0.70 1.15
N LYS A 77 17.57 1.96 0.76
CA LYS A 77 17.34 3.07 1.67
C LYS A 77 16.20 3.94 1.16
N TYR A 78 15.28 4.31 2.06
CA TYR A 78 14.17 5.19 1.74
C TYR A 78 14.06 6.29 2.80
N LYS A 79 14.14 7.56 2.37
CA LYS A 79 14.12 8.75 3.25
C LYS A 79 15.03 8.63 4.48
N GLY A 80 16.29 8.25 4.26
CA GLY A 80 17.26 8.15 5.36
C GLY A 80 17.25 6.81 6.11
N LYS A 81 16.20 6.00 5.98
CA LYS A 81 16.03 4.74 6.71
C LYS A 81 16.37 3.53 5.85
N LEU A 82 17.05 2.55 6.44
CA LEU A 82 17.31 1.28 5.78
C LEU A 82 16.00 0.53 5.56
N VAL A 83 15.89 -0.09 4.39
CA VAL A 83 14.79 -0.95 4.01
C VAL A 83 15.32 -2.38 4.01
N LYS A 84 14.74 -3.24 4.83
CA LYS A 84 15.17 -4.62 5.04
C LYS A 84 14.11 -5.59 4.53
N TYR A 85 14.53 -6.62 3.81
CA TYR A 85 13.69 -7.74 3.43
C TYR A 85 13.76 -8.82 4.51
N THR A 86 12.62 -9.22 5.08
CA THR A 86 12.55 -9.96 6.34
C THR A 86 12.03 -11.39 6.20
N LYS A 87 11.62 -11.82 5.00
CA LYS A 87 11.16 -13.19 4.78
C LYS A 87 12.33 -14.16 4.69
N PRO A 88 12.13 -15.41 5.12
CA PRO A 88 13.16 -16.47 5.04
C PRO A 88 13.26 -17.06 3.62
N ASP A 89 13.27 -16.21 2.59
CA ASP A 89 13.31 -16.60 1.18
C ASP A 89 14.71 -16.42 0.61
N PHE A 90 15.03 -17.15 -0.47
CA PHE A 90 16.29 -16.96 -1.19
C PHE A 90 16.27 -15.65 -1.98
N VAL A 91 17.34 -14.86 -1.86
CA VAL A 91 17.48 -13.57 -2.55
C VAL A 91 18.64 -13.64 -3.53
N SER A 92 18.43 -13.13 -4.75
CA SER A 92 19.46 -13.02 -5.79
C SER A 92 19.63 -11.56 -6.22
N LEU A 93 20.88 -11.11 -6.38
CA LEU A 93 21.23 -9.76 -6.83
C LEU A 93 21.84 -9.80 -8.23
N GLY A 94 21.06 -9.34 -9.22
CA GLY A 94 21.55 -9.08 -10.56
C GLY A 94 22.20 -7.70 -10.64
N ALA A 95 23.51 -7.64 -10.90
CA ALA A 95 24.21 -6.38 -11.09
C ALA A 95 25.42 -6.53 -12.04
N GLY A 96 25.54 -5.62 -13.01
CA GLY A 96 26.62 -5.62 -14.00
C GLY A 96 28.02 -5.39 -13.40
N THR A 97 29.07 -5.52 -14.22
CA THR A 97 30.44 -5.21 -13.79
C THR A 97 30.58 -3.73 -13.43
N ARG A 98 31.37 -3.40 -12.40
CA ARG A 98 31.60 -2.02 -11.91
C ARG A 98 30.32 -1.26 -11.47
N SER A 99 29.21 -1.96 -11.27
CA SER A 99 27.96 -1.40 -10.70
C SER A 99 28.03 -1.09 -9.20
N GLY A 100 29.10 -1.50 -8.52
CA GLY A 100 29.25 -1.31 -7.09
C GLY A 100 28.46 -2.28 -6.22
N LYS A 101 28.03 -3.46 -6.72
CA LYS A 101 27.29 -4.45 -5.91
C LYS A 101 27.95 -4.81 -4.56
N GLY A 102 29.29 -4.88 -4.54
CA GLY A 102 30.05 -5.11 -3.32
C GLY A 102 29.87 -4.00 -2.30
N ALA A 103 30.13 -2.76 -2.71
CA ALA A 103 30.04 -1.57 -1.85
C ALA A 103 28.60 -1.18 -1.48
N SER A 104 27.63 -1.39 -2.37
CA SER A 104 26.25 -0.91 -2.20
C SER A 104 25.31 -1.90 -1.49
N ILE A 105 25.54 -3.20 -1.64
CA ILE A 105 24.66 -4.23 -1.07
C ILE A 105 25.44 -5.19 -0.18
N VAL A 106 26.57 -5.75 -0.64
CA VAL A 106 27.28 -6.80 0.12
C VAL A 106 27.82 -6.24 1.44
N ILE A 107 28.71 -5.24 1.38
CA ILE A 107 29.36 -4.67 2.57
C ILE A 107 28.35 -4.12 3.59
N PRO A 108 27.32 -3.33 3.20
CA PRO A 108 26.31 -2.89 4.16
C PRO A 108 25.58 -4.04 4.86
N ASN A 109 25.30 -5.15 4.15
CA ASN A 109 24.71 -6.32 4.78
C ASN A 109 25.68 -7.02 5.74
N LEU A 110 26.96 -7.13 5.39
CA LEU A 110 27.96 -7.72 6.29
C LEU A 110 28.13 -6.93 7.59
N LEU A 111 27.97 -5.61 7.53
CA LEU A 111 28.08 -4.73 8.71
C LEU A 111 26.79 -4.71 9.56
N GLU A 112 25.63 -4.85 8.91
CA GLU A 112 24.33 -4.76 9.59
C GLU A 112 23.82 -6.10 10.12
N TRP A 113 24.25 -7.22 9.52
CA TRP A 113 23.78 -8.55 9.89
C TRP A 113 24.28 -8.95 11.28
N GLN A 114 23.36 -9.28 12.18
CA GLN A 114 23.68 -9.55 13.59
C GLN A 114 24.01 -11.01 13.88
N ASP A 115 23.60 -11.91 13.00
CA ASP A 115 23.82 -13.35 13.18
C ASP A 115 25.12 -13.79 12.48
N SER A 116 25.36 -15.11 12.43
CA SER A 116 26.49 -15.68 11.71
C SER A 116 26.28 -15.63 10.19
N LEU A 117 27.37 -15.42 9.45
CA LEU A 117 27.34 -15.33 8.00
C LEU A 117 28.64 -15.91 7.39
N ILE A 118 28.50 -16.62 6.26
CA ILE A 118 29.61 -17.18 5.49
C ILE A 118 29.68 -16.45 4.15
N VAL A 119 30.83 -15.83 3.86
CA VAL A 119 31.07 -15.07 2.62
C VAL A 119 32.11 -15.76 1.76
N LEU A 120 31.81 -15.92 0.47
CA LEU A 120 32.83 -16.20 -0.53
C LEU A 120 33.44 -14.87 -1.01
N ASP A 121 34.62 -14.52 -0.50
CA ASP A 121 35.31 -13.26 -0.81
C ASP A 121 36.64 -13.49 -1.56
N ILE A 122 36.54 -13.79 -2.86
CA ILE A 122 37.70 -14.07 -3.72
C ILE A 122 38.69 -12.88 -3.74
N LYS A 123 38.19 -11.65 -3.59
CA LYS A 123 38.98 -10.43 -3.70
C LYS A 123 39.49 -9.89 -2.37
N GLN A 124 39.03 -10.45 -1.25
CA GLN A 124 39.31 -9.99 0.11
C GLN A 124 38.83 -8.55 0.41
N GLU A 125 38.02 -7.95 -0.46
CA GLU A 125 37.51 -6.58 -0.27
C GLU A 125 36.52 -6.52 0.90
N CYS A 126 35.70 -7.56 1.06
CA CYS A 126 34.72 -7.62 2.14
C CYS A 126 35.43 -7.79 3.48
N PHE A 127 36.33 -8.76 3.59
CA PHE A 127 37.09 -9.02 4.80
C PHE A 127 37.85 -7.78 5.29
N ASN A 128 38.62 -7.14 4.40
CA ASN A 128 39.45 -5.99 4.76
C ASN A 128 38.64 -4.78 5.31
N ILE A 129 37.37 -4.67 4.94
CA ILE A 129 36.49 -3.59 5.38
C ILE A 129 35.77 -3.94 6.68
N THR A 130 35.35 -5.19 6.84
CA THR A 130 34.41 -5.59 7.91
C THR A 130 35.07 -6.30 9.10
N SER A 131 36.34 -6.69 9.00
CA SER A 131 37.05 -7.43 10.07
C SER A 131 37.82 -6.54 11.06
N LYS A 132 37.53 -5.24 11.11
CA LYS A 132 38.21 -4.28 11.99
C LYS A 132 37.49 -4.09 13.32
#